data_AF-A0A973IWM5-F1
#
_entry.id   AF-A0A973IWM5-F1
#
_cell.length_a   1.000
_cell.length_b   1.000
_cell.length_c   1.000
_cell.angle_alpha   90.00
_cell.angle_beta   90.00
_cell.angle_gamma   90.00
#
_symmetry.space_group_name_H-M   'P 1'
#
loop_
_entity.id
_entity.type
_entity.pdbx_description
1 polymer ?
#
loop_
_entity_poly.entity_id
_entity_poly.type
_entity_poly.pdbx_seq_one_letter_code
_entity_poly.pdbx_strand_id
1 'polypeptide(L)' 'LPPERFFRINRSNIVNIGLIKKIETKNLKCVLNKDGKEFRIDISRERIKELVEIMKNL' A
#
# COMPACT_ATOMS: atom_id res chain seq x y z
N LEU A 1 2.98 -12.66 -8.80
CA LEU A 1 2.41 -11.34 -9.13
C LEU A 1 3.53 -10.44 -9.63
N PRO A 2 3.34 -9.59 -10.65
CA PRO A 2 4.38 -8.66 -11.11
C PRO A 2 4.87 -7.78 -9.94
N PRO A 3 6.16 -7.81 -9.59
CA PRO A 3 6.67 -7.10 -8.40
C PRO A 3 6.52 -5.58 -8.52
N GLU A 4 6.44 -5.08 -9.74
CA GLU A 4 6.29 -3.66 -10.10
C GLU A 4 4.89 -3.12 -9.79
N ARG A 5 3.88 -4.00 -9.70
CA ARG A 5 2.47 -3.63 -9.53
C ARG A 5 1.90 -4.07 -8.19
N PHE A 6 2.54 -5.03 -7.52
CA PHE A 6 2.02 -5.63 -6.30
C PHE A 6 3.03 -5.53 -5.17
N PHE A 7 2.59 -4.97 -4.06
CA PHE A 7 3.38 -4.82 -2.86
C PHE A 7 2.81 -5.68 -1.74
N ARG A 8 3.66 -6.49 -1.11
CA ARG A 8 3.26 -7.27 0.07
C ARG A 8 3.25 -6.36 1.28
N ILE A 9 2.08 -5.98 1.78
CA ILE A 9 1.99 -4.96 2.83
C ILE A 9 2.20 -5.53 4.24
N ASN A 10 1.82 -6.79 4.44
CA ASN A 10 2.05 -7.56 5.66
C ASN A 10 2.03 -9.07 5.35
N ARG A 11 2.09 -9.93 6.38
CA ARG A 11 2.13 -11.39 6.19
C ARG A 11 0.89 -11.96 5.46
N SER A 12 -0.26 -11.32 5.63
CA SER A 12 -1.57 -11.82 5.15
C SER A 12 -2.11 -11.04 3.94
N ASN A 13 -1.51 -9.91 3.57
CA ASN A 13 -2.06 -9.02 2.55
C ASN A 13 -1.01 -8.61 1.51
N ILE A 14 -1.39 -8.74 0.24
CA ILE A 14 -0.68 -8.19 -0.92
C ILE A 14 -1.64 -7.21 -1.60
N VAL A 15 -1.16 -6.01 -1.91
CA VAL A 15 -1.97 -4.92 -2.49
C VAL A 15 -1.46 -4.55 -3.87
N ASN A 16 -2.37 -4.14 -4.75
CA ASN A 16 -1.99 -3.53 -6.01
C ASN A 16 -1.67 -2.05 -5.76
N ILE A 17 -0.46 -1.62 -6.15
CA ILE A 17 0.06 -0.27 -5.92
C ILE A 17 -0.79 0.78 -6.66
N GLY A 18 -1.30 0.45 -7.84
CA GLY A 18 -2.15 1.35 -8.63
C GLY A 18 -3.53 1.62 -8.03
N LEU A 19 -3.94 0.86 -7.00
CA LEU A 19 -5.18 1.10 -6.26
C LEU A 19 -4.95 1.91 -4.98
N ILE A 20 -3.70 2.26 -4.65
CA ILE A 20 -3.39 3.02 -3.44
C ILE A 20 -3.87 4.46 -3.64
N LYS A 21 -4.80 4.88 -2.77
CA LYS A 21 -5.30 6.25 -2.72
C LYS A 21 -4.42 7.13 -1.83
N LYS A 22 -4.03 6.62 -0.65
CA LYS A 22 -3.15 7.33 0.29
C LYS A 22 -2.55 6.40 1.33
N ILE A 23 -1.46 6.84 1.96
CA ILE A 23 -0.84 6.18 3.12
C ILE A 23 -0.97 7.12 4.33
N GLU A 24 -1.63 6.64 5.39
CA GLU A 24 -1.76 7.36 6.65
C GLU A 24 -0.64 6.94 7.61
N THR A 25 0.47 7.68 7.57
CA THR A 25 1.67 7.36 8.35
C THR A 25 1.47 7.45 9.87
N LYS A 26 0.58 8.34 10.32
CA LYS A 26 0.24 8.49 11.75
C LYS A 26 -0.54 7.29 12.28
N ASN A 27 -1.50 6.79 11.49
CA ASN A 27 -2.40 5.71 11.88
C ASN A 27 -1.90 4.32 11.43
N LEU A 28 -0.77 4.26 10.71
CA LEU A 28 -0.22 3.03 10.16
C LEU A 28 -1.21 2.27 9.26
N LYS A 29 -1.93 3.01 8.42
CA LYS A 29 -2.91 2.47 7.47
C LYS A 29 -2.55 2.79 6.02
N CYS A 30 -2.68 1.81 5.14
CA CYS A 30 -2.73 2.00 3.70
C CYS A 30 -4.19 2.00 3.25
N VAL A 31 -4.56 3.03 2.48
CA VAL A 31 -5.92 3.20 1.97
C VAL A 31 -5.92 2.92 0.48
N LEU A 32 -6.69 1.90 0.09
CA LEU A 32 -6.95 1.57 -1.31
C LEU A 32 -8.30 2.12 -1.73
N ASN A 33 -8.45 2.51 -2.99
CA ASN A 33 -9.74 2.77 -3.61
C ASN A 33 -9.93 1.86 -4.81
N LYS A 34 -11.05 1.15 -4.83
CA LYS A 34 -11.46 0.33 -5.96
C LYS A 34 -12.96 0.50 -6.17
N ASP A 35 -13.36 0.93 -7.36
CA ASP A 35 -14.77 1.12 -7.75
C ASP A 35 -15.55 2.00 -6.76
N GLY A 36 -14.91 3.07 -6.27
CA GLY A 36 -15.51 3.98 -5.28
C GLY A 36 -15.54 3.46 -3.84
N LYS A 37 -15.14 2.21 -3.59
CA LYS A 37 -15.03 1.63 -2.24
C LYS A 37 -13.64 1.83 -1.67
N GLU A 38 -13.57 2.28 -0.42
CA GLU A 38 -12.32 2.42 0.34
C GLU A 38 -12.03 1.17 1.16
N PHE A 39 -10.78 0.70 1.09
CA PHE A 39 -10.28 -0.40 1.90
C PHE A 39 -9.09 0.09 2.71
N ARG A 40 -9.07 -0.21 4.02
CA ARG A 40 -8.00 0.21 4.92
C ARG A 40 -7.28 -1.03 5.43
N ILE A 41 -5.97 -1.07 5.23
CA ILE A 41 -5.13 -2.20 5.61
C ILE A 41 -4.02 -1.72 6.52
N ASP A 42 -3.76 -2.47 7.59
CA ASP A 42 -2.65 -2.24 8.49
C ASP A 42 -1.30 -2.44 7.79
N ILE A 43 -0.40 -1.47 7.99
CA ILE A 43 0.95 -1.47 7.42
C ILE A 43 1.96 -1.04 8.48
N SER A 44 3.10 -1.72 8.59
CA SER A 44 4.14 -1.32 9.54
C SER A 44 4.90 -0.07 9.03
N ARG A 45 5.58 0.64 9.95
CA ARG A 45 6.41 1.80 9.59
C ARG A 45 7.51 1.46 8.58
N GLU A 46 8.12 0.29 8.73
CA GLU A 46 9.16 -0.19 7.79
C GLU A 46 8.57 -0.38 6.39
N ARG A 47 7.42 -1.04 6.30
CA ARG A 47 6.74 -1.26 5.02
C ARG A 47 6.23 0.02 4.38
N ILE A 48 5.86 1.03 5.17
CA ILE A 48 5.54 2.36 4.65
C ILE A 48 6.74 2.96 3.94
N LYS A 49 7.95 2.89 4.52
CA LYS A 49 9.16 3.45 3.91
C LYS A 49 9.46 2.78 2.58
N GLU A 50 9.46 1.44 2.56
CA GLU A 50 9.66 0.65 1.34
C GLU A 50 8.64 1.03 0.25
N LEU A 51 7.36 1.12 0.62
CA LEU A 51 6.29 1.43 -0.33
C LEU A 51 6.40 2.86 -0.89
N VAL A 52 6.74 3.83 -0.05
CA VAL A 52 6.94 5.23 -0.48
C VAL A 52 8.12 5.35 -1.44
N GLU A 53 9.19 4.58 -1.21
CA GLU A 53 10.35 4.55 -2.11
C GLU A 53 9.99 3.95 -3.47
N ILE A 54 9.26 2.83 -3.48
CA ILE A 54 8.76 2.21 -4.72
C ILE A 54 7.87 3.20 -5.50
N MET A 55 6.96 3.91 -4.81
CA MET A 55 6.06 4.88 -5.45
C MET A 55 6.77 6.12 -6.01
N LYS A 56 7.97 6.47 -5.53
CA LYS A 56 8.78 7.57 -6.08
C LYS A 56 9.57 7.18 -7.33
N ASN A 57 9.84 5.89 -7.48
CA ASN A 57 10.65 5.33 -8.57
C ASN A 57 9.79 4.74 -9.71
N LEU A 58 8.45 4.85 -9.60
CA LEU A 58 7.45 4.51 -10.62
C LEU A 58 7.13 5.73 -11.48
#